data_AF-A0A1T4RKR0-F1
#
_entry.id   AF-A0A1T4RKR0-F1
#
_cell.length_a   1.000
_cell.length_b   1.000
_cell.length_c   1.000
_cell.angle_alpha   90.00
_cell.angle_beta   90.00
_cell.angle_gamma   90.00
#
_symmetry.space_group_name_H-M   'P 1'
#
loop_
_entity.id
_entity.type
_entity.pdbx_description
1 polymer ?
#
loop_
_entity_poly.entity_id
_entity_poly.type
_entity_poly.pdbx_seq_one_letter_code
_entity_poly.pdbx_strand_id
1 'polypeptide(L)'
;MAEETEHPQQEPRKIDKLDRDLFWFLIKIMRTIFVGFFWMFFNVFLGLFLGFAVPEESTPGRMIFFYSWFVLSLAAYLYMIWRFWRKKMDRPD
;
A
#
# COMPACT_ATOMS: atom_id res chain seq x y z
N MET A 1 29.40 -19.64 52.75
CA MET A 1 29.92 -18.90 51.59
C MET A 1 28.86 -19.02 50.52
N ALA A 2 28.08 -17.96 50.31
CA ALA A 2 27.07 -17.94 49.27
C ALA A 2 27.78 -17.48 47.99
N GLU A 3 27.92 -18.39 47.02
CA GLU A 3 28.20 -17.99 45.64
C GLU A 3 26.91 -17.40 45.09
N GLU A 4 26.85 -16.06 45.07
CA GLU A 4 25.90 -15.32 44.26
C GLU A 4 26.34 -15.50 42.80
N THR A 5 25.73 -16.47 42.12
CA THR A 5 25.88 -16.63 40.67
C THR A 5 25.20 -15.43 40.00
N GLU A 6 26.02 -14.44 39.64
CA GLU A 6 25.61 -13.32 38.81
C GLU A 6 25.04 -13.84 37.49
N HIS A 7 23.71 -13.85 37.38
CA HIS A 7 23.03 -14.04 36.10
C HIS A 7 23.44 -12.89 35.18
N PRO A 8 24.16 -13.15 34.06
CA PRO A 8 24.49 -12.09 33.12
C PRO A 8 23.17 -11.53 32.59
N GLN A 9 22.99 -10.23 32.80
CA GLN A 9 21.82 -9.48 32.42
C GLN A 9 21.47 -9.74 30.95
N GLN A 10 20.31 -10.35 30.76
CA GLN A 10 19.65 -10.52 29.48
C GLN A 10 19.40 -9.14 28.83
N GLU A 11 20.16 -8.78 27.79
CA GLU A 11 19.79 -7.75 26.80
C GLU A 11 19.21 -8.32 25.45
N PRO A 12 18.29 -9.31 25.40
CA PRO A 12 17.70 -9.74 24.12
C PRO A 12 16.50 -8.89 23.63
N ARG A 13 16.05 -7.84 24.34
CA ARG A 13 14.73 -7.22 24.06
C ARG A 13 14.70 -6.01 23.11
N LYS A 14 15.84 -5.40 22.77
CA LYS A 14 15.86 -4.20 21.90
C LYS A 14 15.88 -4.53 20.41
N ILE A 15 16.57 -5.61 20.01
CA ILE A 15 16.66 -6.05 18.60
C ILE A 15 15.28 -6.47 18.08
N ASP A 16 14.52 -7.24 18.88
CA ASP A 16 13.17 -7.70 18.50
C ASP A 16 12.15 -6.58 18.23
N LYS A 17 12.32 -5.38 18.83
CA LYS A 17 11.41 -4.25 18.61
C LYS A 17 11.71 -3.55 17.28
N LEU A 18 12.98 -3.32 16.98
CA LEU A 18 13.41 -2.68 15.73
C LEU A 18 13.01 -3.52 14.51
N ASP A 19 13.22 -4.83 14.58
CA ASP A 19 12.83 -5.75 13.51
C ASP A 19 11.33 -5.75 13.29
N ARG A 20 10.53 -5.77 14.37
CA ARG A 20 9.06 -5.67 14.25
C ARG A 20 8.60 -4.37 13.60
N ASP A 21 9.16 -3.23 13.99
CA ASP A 21 8.80 -1.94 13.42
C ASP A 21 9.15 -1.86 11.92
N LEU A 22 10.30 -2.42 11.54
CA LEU A 22 10.72 -2.52 10.14
C LEU A 22 9.76 -3.42 9.32
N PHE A 23 9.37 -4.58 9.86
CA PHE A 23 8.40 -5.47 9.25
C PHE A 23 7.04 -4.77 9.03
N TRP A 24 6.54 -4.04 10.02
CA TRP A 24 5.29 -3.27 9.89
C TRP A 24 5.38 -2.18 8.83
N PHE A 25 6.52 -1.48 8.75
CA PHE A 25 6.77 -0.51 7.70
C PHE A 25 6.76 -1.17 6.31
N LEU A 26 7.39 -2.32 6.16
CA LEU A 26 7.45 -3.06 4.90
C LEU A 26 6.06 -3.57 4.47
N ILE A 27 5.26 -4.08 5.41
CA ILE A 27 3.85 -4.45 5.18
C ILE A 27 3.03 -3.24 4.72
N LYS A 28 3.24 -2.06 5.31
CA LYS A 28 2.55 -0.82 4.90
C LYS A 28 2.87 -0.44 3.45
N ILE A 29 4.13 -0.56 3.04
CA ILE A 29 4.56 -0.33 1.65
C ILE A 29 3.93 -1.38 0.74
N MET A 30 4.08 -2.66 1.05
CA MET A 30 3.56 -3.77 0.26
C MET A 30 2.05 -3.65 0.04
N ARG A 31 1.28 -3.26 1.08
CA ARG A 31 -0.15 -3.00 0.97
C ARG A 31 -0.45 -1.83 0.02
N THR A 32 0.34 -0.75 0.08
CA THR A 32 0.16 0.41 -0.81
C THR A 32 0.40 0.03 -2.28
N ILE A 33 1.46 -0.74 -2.52
CA ILE A 33 1.81 -1.25 -3.85
C ILE A 33 0.71 -2.21 -4.35
N PHE A 34 0.26 -3.14 -3.51
CA PHE A 34 -0.79 -4.10 -3.86
C PHE A 34 -2.10 -3.39 -4.24
N VAL A 35 -2.52 -2.38 -3.48
CA VAL A 35 -3.71 -1.58 -3.81
C VAL A 35 -3.51 -0.84 -5.14
N GLY A 36 -2.30 -0.34 -5.42
CA GLY A 36 -1.97 0.27 -6.70
C GLY A 36 -2.06 -0.68 -7.88
N PHE A 37 -1.47 -1.86 -7.75
CA PHE A 37 -1.58 -2.91 -8.77
C PHE A 37 -3.01 -3.36 -8.97
N PHE A 38 -3.77 -3.52 -7.89
CA PHE A 38 -5.18 -3.90 -7.97
C PHE A 38 -6.01 -2.82 -8.66
N TRP A 39 -5.76 -1.54 -8.36
CA TRP A 39 -6.40 -0.40 -9.05
C TRP A 39 -6.04 -0.38 -10.54
N MET A 40 -4.78 -0.60 -10.90
CA MET A 40 -4.35 -0.68 -12.30
C MET A 40 -5.00 -1.87 -13.02
N PHE A 41 -5.01 -3.04 -12.39
CA PHE A 41 -5.64 -4.25 -12.93
C PHE A 41 -7.11 -4.00 -13.26
N PHE A 42 -7.85 -3.35 -12.36
CA PHE A 42 -9.26 -3.01 -12.59
C PHE A 42 -9.46 -2.05 -13.77
N ASN A 43 -8.59 -1.05 -13.92
CA ASN A 43 -8.66 -0.11 -15.04
C ASN A 43 -8.29 -0.76 -16.38
N VAL A 44 -7.26 -1.61 -16.41
CA VAL A 44 -6.90 -2.38 -17.61
C VAL A 44 -8.02 -3.33 -17.99
N PHE A 45 -8.61 -4.02 -17.01
CA PHE A 45 -9.77 -4.88 -17.24
C PHE A 45 -10.92 -4.08 -17.85
N LEU A 46 -11.35 -2.97 -17.23
CA LEU A 46 -12.40 -2.11 -17.78
C LEU A 46 -12.05 -1.56 -19.17
N GLY A 47 -10.80 -1.18 -19.42
CA GLY A 47 -10.37 -0.59 -20.68
C GLY A 47 -10.33 -1.59 -21.83
N LEU A 48 -9.78 -2.79 -21.59
CA LEU A 48 -9.58 -3.80 -22.64
C LEU A 48 -10.75 -4.77 -22.75
N PHE A 49 -11.27 -5.27 -21.62
CA PHE A 49 -12.36 -6.26 -21.63
C PHE A 49 -13.66 -5.70 -22.21
N LEU A 50 -13.97 -4.45 -21.86
CA LEU A 50 -15.12 -3.75 -22.45
C LEU A 50 -14.76 -3.04 -23.76
N GLY A 51 -13.51 -3.13 -24.23
CA GLY A 51 -13.04 -2.44 -25.44
C GLY A 51 -13.02 -0.91 -25.35
N PHE A 52 -13.30 -0.31 -24.18
CA PHE A 52 -13.42 1.15 -23.97
C PHE A 52 -12.14 1.93 -24.31
N ALA A 53 -10.99 1.29 -24.21
CA ALA A 53 -9.68 1.87 -24.52
C ALA A 53 -9.24 1.61 -25.98
N VAL A 54 -10.00 0.84 -26.76
CA VAL A 54 -9.66 0.48 -28.14
C VAL A 54 -10.38 1.41 -29.11
N PRO A 55 -9.66 2.21 -29.92
CA PRO A 55 -10.28 3.18 -30.83
C PRO A 55 -11.18 2.57 -31.89
N GLU A 56 -10.85 1.38 -32.38
CA GLU A 56 -11.57 0.71 -33.47
C GLU A 56 -12.90 0.08 -33.00
N GLU A 57 -12.97 -0.32 -31.74
CA GLU A 57 -14.11 -1.02 -31.13
C GLU A 57 -15.02 -0.06 -30.34
N SER A 58 -14.51 1.12 -29.98
CA SER A 58 -15.21 2.07 -29.10
C SER A 58 -15.79 3.27 -29.83
N THR A 59 -17.01 3.61 -29.41
CA THR A 59 -17.61 4.89 -29.76
C THR A 59 -16.90 6.03 -29.02
N PRO A 60 -16.81 7.25 -29.60
CA PRO A 60 -16.14 8.39 -28.97
C PRO A 60 -16.65 8.69 -27.55
N GLY A 61 -17.94 8.49 -27.29
CA GLY A 61 -18.53 8.68 -25.96
C GLY A 61 -18.00 7.71 -24.90
N ARG A 62 -17.76 6.44 -25.25
CA ARG A 62 -17.20 5.43 -24.32
C ARG A 62 -15.76 5.76 -23.96
N MET A 63 -14.97 6.26 -24.91
CA MET A 63 -13.61 6.72 -24.66
C MET A 63 -13.56 7.91 -23.71
N ILE A 64 -14.37 8.95 -23.95
CA ILE A 64 -14.42 10.12 -23.08
C ILE A 64 -14.79 9.71 -21.66
N PHE A 65 -15.79 8.84 -21.52
CA PHE A 65 -16.18 8.30 -20.22
C PHE A 65 -15.02 7.55 -19.55
N PHE A 66 -14.35 6.65 -20.27
CA PHE A 66 -13.25 5.85 -19.74
C PHE A 66 -12.07 6.71 -19.27
N TYR A 67 -11.61 7.66 -20.09
CA TYR A 67 -10.49 8.52 -19.71
C TYR A 67 -10.85 9.48 -18.56
N SER A 68 -12.08 10.00 -18.54
CA SER A 68 -12.57 10.82 -17.42
C SER A 68 -12.61 10.01 -16.13
N TRP A 69 -13.14 8.78 -16.19
CA TRP A 69 -13.14 7.83 -15.08
C TRP A 69 -11.73 7.47 -14.61
N PHE A 70 -10.82 7.21 -15.55
CA PHE A 70 -9.43 6.88 -15.27
C PHE A 70 -8.74 8.00 -14.48
N VAL A 71 -8.88 9.25 -14.94
CA VAL A 71 -8.30 10.43 -14.27
C VAL A 71 -8.91 10.64 -12.89
N LEU A 72 -10.24 10.56 -12.77
CA LEU A 72 -10.92 10.70 -11.47
C LEU A 72 -10.49 9.61 -10.48
N SER A 73 -10.42 8.37 -10.95
CA SER A 73 -10.02 7.24 -10.11
C SER A 73 -8.53 7.32 -9.71
N LEU A 74 -7.67 7.86 -10.57
CA LEU A 74 -6.27 8.14 -10.25
C LEU A 74 -6.15 9.21 -9.17
N ALA A 75 -6.89 10.32 -9.30
CA ALA A 75 -6.92 11.37 -8.28
C ALA A 75 -7.40 10.82 -6.92
N ALA A 76 -8.45 9.99 -6.94
CA ALA A 76 -8.94 9.30 -5.74
C ALA A 76 -7.91 8.35 -5.14
N TYR A 77 -7.19 7.59 -5.97
CA TYR A 77 -6.12 6.69 -5.53
C TYR A 77 -4.96 7.46 -4.87
N LEU A 78 -4.48 8.53 -5.49
CA LEU A 78 -3.44 9.39 -4.93
C LEU A 78 -3.87 10.01 -3.60
N TYR A 79 -5.11 10.50 -3.51
CA TYR A 79 -5.67 11.00 -2.26
C TYR A 79 -5.73 9.93 -1.18
N MET A 80 -6.12 8.70 -1.53
CA MET A 80 -6.18 7.56 -0.60
C MET A 80 -4.79 7.20 -0.06
N ILE A 81 -3.78 7.10 -0.93
CA ILE A 81 -2.39 6.86 -0.50
C ILE A 81 -1.94 7.98 0.44
N TRP A 82 -2.10 9.23 0.03
CA TRP A 82 -1.73 10.36 0.86
C TRP A 82 -2.44 10.33 2.22
N ARG A 83 -3.73 9.99 2.24
CA ARG A 83 -4.54 9.84 3.47
C ARG A 83 -4.09 8.69 4.36
N PHE A 84 -3.58 7.59 3.81
CA PHE A 84 -3.04 6.46 4.56
C PHE A 84 -1.65 6.74 5.10
N TRP A 85 -0.86 7.50 4.37
CA TRP A 85 0.50 7.84 4.77
C TRP A 85 0.56 9.01 5.76
N ARG A 86 -0.43 9.92 5.77
CA ARG A 86 -0.49 11.01 6.76
C ARG A 86 -0.81 10.57 8.20
N LYS A 87 -1.34 9.36 8.42
CA LYS A 87 -1.55 8.84 9.77
C LYS A 87 -0.18 8.51 10.35
N LYS A 88 0.21 9.21 11.42
CA LYS A 88 1.43 8.93 12.18
C LYS A 88 1.36 7.48 12.65
N MET A 89 2.46 6.75 12.54
CA MET A 89 2.59 5.45 13.19
C MET A 89 2.52 5.72 14.69
N ASP A 90 1.55 5.14 15.39
CA ASP A 90 1.49 5.25 16.85
C ASP A 90 2.81 4.74 17.40
N ARG A 91 3.51 5.62 18.11
CA ARG A 91 4.77 5.28 18.77
C ARG A 91 4.39 4.26 19.85
N PRO A 92 4.97 3.05 19.84
CA PRO A 92 4.73 2.10 20.93
C PRO A 92 5.24 2.73 22.24
N ASP A 93 4.35 2.81 23.22
CA ASP A 93 4.62 3.16 24.61
C ASP A 93 5.51 2.13 25.32
#